data_AF-A0A4P8R1G5-F1
#
_entry.id   AF-A0A4P8R1G5-F1
#
_cell.length_a   1.000
_cell.length_b   1.000
_cell.length_c   1.000
_cell.angle_alpha   90.00
_cell.angle_beta   90.00
_cell.angle_gamma   90.00
#
_symmetry.space_group_name_H-M   'P 1'
#
loop_
_entity.id
_entity.type
_entity.pdbx_description
1 polymer ?
#
loop_
_entity_poly.entity_id
_entity_poly.type
_entity_poly.pdbx_seq_one_letter_code
_entity_poly.pdbx_strand_id
1 'polypeptide(L)'
;GVAPNGVTYPNQLLYYRSSNGMNKPDSFSTDTVSFAGAMNEINNGRPFASGVPGHVRMCRGYKISGSNEYLRIGDPNPIYFCVPYWEAFGSENKRIYVRS
;
A
#
# COMPACT_ATOMS: atom_id res chain seq x y z
N GLY A 1 24.79 7.25 3.42
CA GLY A 1 24.43 6.34 4.52
C GLY A 1 23.54 5.25 3.98
N VAL A 2 23.78 4.00 4.36
CA VAL A 2 22.82 2.92 4.10
C VAL A 2 21.57 3.24 4.93
N ALA A 3 20.39 3.29 4.30
CA ALA A 3 19.16 3.47 5.06
C ALA A 3 19.11 2.37 6.15
N PRO A 4 18.91 2.73 7.43
CA PRO A 4 18.85 1.74 8.50
C PRO A 4 17.76 0.73 8.12
N ASN A 5 18.08 -0.56 8.27
CA ASN A 5 17.23 -1.72 7.96
C ASN A 5 15.75 -1.34 7.95
N GLY A 6 15.12 -1.35 6.77
CA GLY A 6 13.75 -0.84 6.56
C GLY A 6 12.76 -1.35 7.61
N VAL A 7 11.63 -0.66 7.78
CA VAL A 7 10.66 -0.99 8.83
C VAL A 7 9.88 -2.28 8.52
N THR A 8 9.79 -3.18 9.50
CA THR A 8 9.01 -4.42 9.36
C THR A 8 7.50 -4.13 9.33
N TYR A 9 6.70 -4.98 8.66
CA TYR A 9 5.24 -4.83 8.63
C TYR A 9 4.57 -4.78 10.02
N PRO A 10 4.98 -5.60 11.02
CA PRO A 10 4.47 -5.45 12.38
C PRO A 10 4.75 -4.08 13.00
N ASN A 11 5.93 -3.51 12.78
CA ASN A 11 6.27 -2.18 13.29
C ASN A 11 5.50 -1.07 12.56
N GLN A 12 5.25 -1.22 11.26
CA GLN A 12 4.36 -0.32 10.51
C GLN A 12 2.93 -0.37 11.10
N LEU A 13 2.39 -1.57 11.34
CA LEU A 13 1.07 -1.73 11.95
C LEU A 13 0.98 -1.16 13.37
N LEU A 14 2.03 -1.34 14.17
CA LEU A 14 2.11 -0.75 15.50
C LEU A 14 1.97 0.78 15.43
N TYR A 15 2.69 1.42 14.52
CA TYR A 15 2.59 2.85 14.28
C TYR A 15 1.20 3.27 13.76
N TYR A 16 0.61 2.50 12.83
CA TYR A 16 -0.70 2.84 12.28
C TYR A 16 -1.82 2.75 13.34
N ARG A 17 -1.78 1.72 14.19
CA ARG A 17 -2.80 1.49 15.23
C ARG A 17 -2.65 2.39 16.43
N SER A 18 -1.42 2.76 16.80
CA SER A 18 -1.14 3.54 18.00
C SER A 18 -1.85 4.89 17.99
N SER A 19 -2.40 5.29 19.14
CA SER A 19 -2.99 6.62 19.36
C SER A 19 -1.94 7.75 19.25
N ASN A 20 -0.68 7.45 19.53
CA ASN A 20 0.46 8.35 19.32
C ASN A 20 1.05 8.27 17.90
N GLY A 21 0.46 7.45 17.03
CA GLY A 21 0.84 7.29 15.62
C GLY A 21 -0.26 7.81 14.70
N MET A 22 -0.79 6.95 13.81
CA MET A 22 -1.89 7.37 12.92
C MET A 22 -3.28 7.28 13.55
N ASN A 23 -3.42 6.64 14.73
CA ASN A 23 -4.70 6.41 15.40
C ASN A 23 -5.74 5.71 14.52
N LYS A 24 -5.29 4.63 13.85
CA LYS A 24 -6.05 3.78 12.95
C LYS A 24 -6.10 2.36 13.53
N PRO A 25 -6.84 2.14 14.64
CA PRO A 25 -6.78 0.90 15.44
C PRO A 25 -7.14 -0.36 14.65
N ASP A 26 -8.01 -0.25 13.66
CA ASP A 26 -8.48 -1.36 12.82
C ASP A 26 -7.58 -1.64 11.61
N SER A 27 -6.42 -0.99 11.52
CA SER A 27 -5.45 -1.25 10.45
C SER A 27 -4.95 -2.69 10.48
N PHE A 28 -4.73 -3.33 9.34
CA PHE A 28 -4.23 -4.71 9.29
C PHE A 28 -3.43 -4.99 8.01
N SER A 29 -2.54 -5.99 8.09
CA SER A 29 -1.80 -6.49 6.94
C SER A 29 -2.42 -7.76 6.40
N THR A 30 -2.32 -7.99 5.09
CA THR A 30 -2.71 -9.24 4.43
C THR A 30 -1.70 -9.62 3.36
N ASP A 31 -1.43 -10.92 3.24
CA ASP A 31 -0.69 -11.52 2.11
C ASP A 31 -1.65 -11.99 1.00
N THR A 32 -2.96 -12.01 1.27
CA THR A 32 -3.98 -12.26 0.24
C THR A 32 -4.34 -10.95 -0.43
N VAL A 33 -3.83 -10.76 -1.65
CA VAL A 33 -4.11 -9.57 -2.47
C VAL A 33 -5.18 -9.87 -3.51
N SER A 34 -6.12 -8.95 -3.69
CA SER A 34 -7.15 -9.05 -4.74
C SER A 34 -7.43 -7.69 -5.34
N PHE A 35 -7.71 -7.65 -6.65
CA PHE A 35 -8.05 -6.40 -7.31
C PHE A 35 -9.37 -5.81 -6.79
N ALA A 36 -10.39 -6.66 -6.59
CA ALA A 36 -11.66 -6.26 -5.98
C ALA A 36 -11.48 -5.64 -4.57
N GLY A 37 -10.58 -6.20 -3.75
CA GLY A 37 -10.22 -5.61 -2.46
C GLY A 37 -9.60 -4.22 -2.59
N ALA A 38 -8.72 -4.02 -3.57
CA ALA A 38 -8.14 -2.70 -3.85
C ALA A 38 -9.20 -1.70 -4.30
N MET A 39 -10.09 -2.10 -5.22
CA MET A 39 -11.20 -1.25 -5.67
C MET A 39 -12.08 -0.80 -4.51
N ASN A 40 -12.47 -1.74 -3.64
CA ASN A 40 -13.30 -1.44 -2.48
C ASN A 40 -12.63 -0.44 -1.53
N GLU A 41 -11.33 -0.58 -1.26
CA GLU A 41 -10.61 0.38 -0.42
C GLU A 41 -10.55 1.76 -1.05
N ILE A 42 -10.11 1.84 -2.30
CA ILE A 42 -9.99 3.11 -3.02
C ILE A 42 -11.34 3.82 -3.18
N ASN A 43 -12.42 3.09 -3.49
CA ASN A 43 -13.77 3.66 -3.61
C ASN A 43 -14.28 4.24 -2.28
N ASN A 44 -13.79 3.72 -1.15
CA ASN A 44 -14.07 4.25 0.18
C ASN A 44 -13.08 5.34 0.62
N GLY A 45 -12.26 5.88 -0.29
CA GLY A 45 -11.27 6.91 0.02
C GLY A 45 -10.13 6.42 0.91
N ARG A 46 -9.86 5.11 0.94
CA ARG A 46 -8.84 4.47 1.78
C ARG A 46 -7.65 4.02 0.94
N PRO A 47 -6.65 4.88 0.68
CA PRO A 47 -5.38 4.43 0.12
C PRO A 47 -4.69 3.47 1.10
N PHE A 48 -3.84 2.59 0.57
CA PHE A 48 -3.21 1.53 1.37
C PHE A 48 -1.75 1.34 0.99
N ALA A 49 -0.99 0.68 1.88
CA ALA A 49 0.39 0.34 1.61
C ALA A 49 0.45 -0.89 0.69
N SER A 50 1.18 -0.77 -0.41
CA SER A 50 1.42 -1.76 -1.45
C SER A 50 2.82 -2.34 -1.29
N GLY A 51 2.92 -3.57 -0.79
CA GLY A 51 4.16 -4.27 -0.53
C GLY A 51 4.62 -5.11 -1.73
N VAL A 52 5.91 -5.00 -2.05
CA VAL A 52 6.64 -5.94 -2.92
C VAL A 52 7.87 -6.44 -2.16
N PRO A 53 8.58 -7.49 -2.60
CA PRO A 53 9.78 -7.97 -1.91
C PRO A 53 10.79 -6.83 -1.65
N GLY A 54 11.09 -6.58 -0.37
CA GLY A 54 12.06 -5.57 0.05
C GLY A 54 11.62 -4.11 -0.04
N HIS A 55 10.37 -3.80 -0.44
CA HIS A 55 9.93 -2.43 -0.68
C HIS A 55 8.44 -2.19 -0.40
N VAL A 56 8.10 -1.00 0.07
CA VAL A 56 6.71 -0.59 0.35
C VAL A 56 6.40 0.71 -0.37
N ARG A 57 5.24 0.73 -1.04
CA ARG A 57 4.75 1.81 -1.89
C ARG A 57 3.33 2.18 -1.45
N MET A 58 2.77 3.25 -2.01
CA MET A 58 1.37 3.63 -1.77
C MET A 58 0.51 3.22 -2.97
N CYS A 59 -0.62 2.52 -2.73
CA CYS A 59 -1.68 2.42 -3.73
C CYS A 59 -2.76 3.47 -3.44
N ARG A 60 -3.05 4.31 -4.44
CA ARG A 60 -3.99 5.43 -4.32
C ARG A 60 -5.08 5.46 -5.40
N GLY A 61 -5.19 4.40 -6.18
CA GLY A 61 -6.09 4.36 -7.33
C GLY A 61 -6.07 3.03 -8.04
N TYR A 62 -7.01 2.83 -8.95
CA TYR A 62 -7.06 1.69 -9.85
C TYR A 62 -7.63 2.13 -11.21
N LYS A 63 -7.45 1.30 -12.24
CA LYS A 63 -8.20 1.37 -13.49
C LYS A 63 -8.38 -0.03 -14.08
N ILE A 64 -9.42 -0.17 -14.87
CA ILE A 64 -9.65 -1.34 -15.73
C ILE A 64 -9.54 -0.84 -17.17
N SER A 65 -8.78 -1.54 -18.01
CA SER A 65 -8.64 -1.22 -19.43
C SER A 65 -8.82 -2.50 -20.24
N GLY A 66 -10.03 -2.72 -20.77
CA GLY A 66 -10.42 -4.01 -21.32
C GLY A 66 -10.49 -5.07 -20.21
N SER A 67 -9.80 -6.19 -20.40
CA SER A 67 -9.67 -7.26 -19.38
C SER A 67 -8.51 -7.04 -18.40
N ASN A 68 -7.74 -5.95 -18.55
CA ASN A 68 -6.54 -5.73 -17.76
C ASN A 68 -6.81 -4.83 -16.55
N GLU A 69 -6.27 -5.24 -15.40
CA GLU A 69 -6.41 -4.59 -14.11
C GLU A 69 -5.12 -3.86 -13.74
N TYR A 70 -5.23 -2.60 -13.30
CA TYR A 70 -4.07 -1.79 -12.92
C TYR A 70 -4.28 -1.04 -11.62
N LEU A 71 -3.21 -0.88 -10.86
CA LEU A 71 -3.15 -0.06 -9.65
C LEU A 71 -2.39 1.24 -9.91
N ARG A 72 -2.78 2.31 -9.23
CA ARG A 72 -2.06 3.59 -9.23
C ARG A 72 -1.09 3.62 -8.06
N ILE A 73 0.18 3.36 -8.35
CA ILE A 73 1.25 3.22 -7.37
C ILE A 73 2.04 4.51 -7.25
N GLY A 74 2.11 5.08 -6.05
CA GLY A 74 3.08 6.09 -5.65
C GLY A 74 4.30 5.41 -5.03
N ASP A 75 5.39 5.35 -5.78
CA ASP A 75 6.62 4.68 -5.35
C ASP A 75 7.60 5.70 -4.74
N PRO A 76 8.04 5.52 -3.49
CA PRO A 76 9.02 6.41 -2.88
C PRO A 76 10.43 6.24 -3.45
N ASN A 77 10.67 5.32 -4.38
CA ASN A 77 11.94 5.13 -5.08
C ASN A 77 11.82 5.49 -6.57
N PRO A 78 12.62 6.43 -7.11
CA PRO A 78 13.65 7.23 -6.42
C PRO A 78 13.07 8.23 -5.42
N ILE A 79 13.88 8.53 -4.37
CA ILE A 79 13.56 9.15 -3.07
C ILE A 79 12.70 10.43 -3.10
N TYR A 80 12.46 11.05 -4.25
CA TYR A 80 11.97 12.43 -4.33
C TYR A 80 10.72 12.69 -5.16
N PHE A 81 10.04 11.68 -5.70
CA PHE A 81 8.92 11.99 -6.59
C PHE A 81 7.57 11.39 -6.21
N CYS A 82 7.49 10.16 -5.66
CA CYS A 82 6.19 9.50 -5.41
C CYS A 82 5.20 9.68 -6.59
N VAL A 83 5.72 9.90 -7.80
CA VAL A 83 4.94 10.30 -8.97
C VAL A 83 4.13 9.07 -9.35
N PRO A 84 2.80 9.10 -9.23
CA PRO A 84 2.07 7.86 -9.29
C PRO A 84 2.06 7.32 -10.72
N TYR A 85 2.38 6.04 -10.92
CA TYR A 85 2.30 5.36 -12.21
C TYR A 85 1.25 4.25 -12.19
N TRP A 86 0.88 3.76 -13.38
CA TRP A 86 -0.02 2.61 -13.52
C TRP A 86 0.81 1.33 -13.58
N GLU A 87 0.55 0.43 -12.65
CA GLU A 87 1.18 -0.89 -12.59
C GLU A 87 0.12 -1.97 -12.83
N ALA A 88 0.46 -2.99 -13.61
CA ALA A 88 -0.43 -4.15 -13.76
C ALA A 88 -0.60 -4.85 -12.41
N PHE A 89 -1.84 -5.23 -12.07
CA PHE A 89 -2.11 -5.95 -10.82
C PHE A 89 -1.38 -7.31 -10.81
N GLY A 90 -0.82 -7.70 -9.65
CA GLY A 90 -0.20 -9.01 -9.42
C GLY A 90 1.27 -8.98 -8.95
N SER A 91 1.94 -7.82 -9.02
CA SER A 91 3.28 -7.60 -8.47
C SER A 91 3.34 -7.58 -6.94
N GLU A 92 2.24 -7.14 -6.31
CA GLU A 92 2.13 -7.02 -4.86
C GLU A 92 2.09 -8.39 -4.20
N ASN A 93 2.83 -8.57 -3.12
CA ASN A 93 2.78 -9.78 -2.30
C ASN A 93 2.18 -9.55 -0.91
N LYS A 94 2.00 -8.28 -0.51
CA LYS A 94 1.43 -7.90 0.78
C LYS A 94 0.78 -6.51 0.69
N ARG A 95 -0.25 -6.29 1.49
CA ARG A 95 -0.86 -4.96 1.69
C ARG A 95 -1.00 -4.64 3.16
N ILE A 96 -0.97 -3.34 3.49
CA ILE A 96 -1.50 -2.84 4.77
C ILE A 96 -2.65 -1.89 4.49
N TYR A 97 -3.85 -2.24 4.95
CA TYR A 97 -5.00 -1.36 4.93
C TYR A 97 -5.01 -0.51 6.20
N VAL A 98 -5.10 0.80 6.04
CA VAL A 98 -5.03 1.78 7.13
C VAL A 98 -6.46 2.21 7.46
N ARG A 99 -7.02 1.72 8.59
CA ARG A 99 -8.46 1.84 8.91
C ARG A 99 -8.69 2.29 10.37
N SER A 100 -9.73 3.09 10.57
CA SER A 100 -10.26 3.47 11.90
C SER A 100 -11.42 2.57 12.27
#